data_AF-A0A316G6B5-F1
#
_entry.id   AF-A0A316G6B5-F1
#
_cell.length_a   1.000
_cell.length_b   1.000
_cell.length_c   1.000
_cell.angle_alpha   90.00
_cell.angle_beta   90.00
_cell.angle_gamma   90.00
#
_symmetry.space_group_name_H-M   'P 1'
#
loop_
_entity.id
_entity.type
_entity.pdbx_description
1 polymer ?
#
loop_
_entity_poly.entity_id
_entity_poly.type
_entity_poly.pdbx_seq_one_letter_code
_entity_poly.pdbx_strand_id
1 'polypeptide(L)' 'MTTQTLNSPAFPPRIVSQVAGFFAALARAFAQASDAQARFDEIQMLQSLSDAELAKRGLTRDTIVRHVYADMLAD' A
#
# COMPACT_ATOMS: atom_id res chain seq x y z
N MET A 1 -43.66 29.43 -20.02
CA MET A 1 -42.42 28.87 -19.46
C MET A 1 -42.79 27.67 -18.61
N THR A 2 -42.31 26.48 -18.92
CA THR A 2 -42.57 25.26 -18.13
C THR A 2 -41.33 24.93 -17.30
N THR A 3 -41.44 25.06 -15.97
CA THR A 3 -40.39 24.66 -15.03
C THR A 3 -40.57 23.19 -14.69
N GLN A 4 -39.72 22.33 -15.25
CA GLN A 4 -39.61 20.94 -14.78
C GLN A 4 -38.82 20.91 -13.48
N THR A 5 -39.42 20.34 -12.43
CA THR A 5 -38.74 20.03 -11.17
C THR A 5 -38.05 18.66 -11.29
N LEU A 6 -36.73 18.62 -11.08
CA LEU A 6 -35.97 17.37 -11.04
C LEU A 6 -36.12 16.74 -9.65
N ASN A 7 -36.88 15.66 -9.55
CA ASN A 7 -36.91 14.84 -8.34
C ASN A 7 -35.78 13.80 -8.40
N SER A 8 -34.59 14.15 -7.88
CA SER A 8 -33.50 13.19 -7.73
C SER A 8 -33.82 12.24 -6.57
N PRO A 9 -33.87 10.90 -6.78
CA PRO A 9 -34.01 9.98 -5.67
C PRO A 9 -32.75 10.04 -4.81
N ALA A 10 -32.87 10.67 -3.63
CA ALA A 10 -31.82 10.65 -2.62
C ALA A 10 -31.67 9.21 -2.14
N PHE A 11 -30.50 8.59 -2.38
CA PHE A 11 -30.18 7.30 -1.81
C PHE A 11 -30.23 7.41 -0.28
N PRO A 12 -30.87 6.46 0.43
CA PRO A 12 -30.99 6.53 1.87
C PRO A 12 -29.57 6.52 2.48
N PRO A 13 -29.24 7.47 3.37
CA PRO A 13 -27.87 7.70 3.87
C PRO A 13 -27.26 6.46 4.53
N ARG A 14 -28.09 5.55 5.03
CA ARG A 14 -27.65 4.28 5.64
C ARG A 14 -27.01 3.32 4.64
N ILE A 15 -27.54 3.20 3.42
CA ILE A 15 -26.98 2.31 2.39
C ILE A 15 -25.62 2.85 1.93
N VAL A 16 -25.53 4.15 1.70
CA VAL A 16 -24.28 4.82 1.32
C VAL A 16 -23.22 4.65 2.42
N SER A 17 -23.59 4.79 3.70
CA SER A 17 -22.67 4.64 4.82
C SER A 17 -22.13 3.21 5.00
N GLN A 18 -22.94 2.19 4.75
CA GLN A 18 -22.51 0.79 4.85
C GLN A 18 -21.53 0.41 3.74
N VAL A 19 -21.81 0.84 2.51
CA VAL A 19 -20.92 0.61 1.37
C VAL A 19 -19.60 1.36 1.57
N ALA A 20 -19.65 2.62 2.01
CA ALA A 20 -18.45 3.40 2.31
C ALA A 20 -17.60 2.75 3.42
N GLY A 21 -18.23 2.21 4.47
CA GLY A 21 -17.53 1.49 5.55
C GLY A 21 -16.82 0.23 5.09
N PHE A 22 -17.44 -0.56 4.21
CA PHE A 22 -16.83 -1.75 3.61
C PHE A 22 -15.57 -1.40 2.79
N PHE A 23 -15.67 -0.43 1.89
CA PHE A 23 -14.52 -0.01 1.08
C PHE A 23 -13.41 0.65 1.90
N ALA A 24 -13.76 1.39 2.97
CA ALA A 24 -12.77 1.95 3.88
C ALA A 24 -12.00 0.87 4.67
N ALA A 25 -12.68 -0.20 5.10
CA ALA A 25 -12.02 -1.34 5.74
C ALA A 25 -11.09 -2.08 4.77
N LEU A 26 -11.55 -2.28 3.53
CA LEU A 26 -10.75 -2.90 2.48
C LEU A 26 -9.50 -2.06 2.16
N ALA A 27 -9.65 -0.74 1.97
CA ALA A 27 -8.54 0.18 1.72
C ALA A 27 -7.51 0.17 2.87
N ARG A 28 -7.95 0.09 4.12
CA ARG A 28 -7.06 -0.05 5.29
C ARG A 28 -6.33 -1.39 5.33
N ALA A 29 -6.99 -2.48 4.92
CA ALA A 29 -6.36 -3.79 4.82
C ALA A 29 -5.31 -3.81 3.68
N PHE A 30 -5.62 -3.20 2.54
CA PHE A 30 -4.66 -3.02 1.44
C PHE A 30 -3.50 -2.12 1.85
N ALA A 31 -3.75 -1.00 2.52
CA ALA A 31 -2.71 -0.10 3.03
C ALA A 31 -1.75 -0.81 4.01
N GLN A 32 -2.28 -1.67 4.88
CA GLN A 32 -1.47 -2.48 5.78
C GLN A 32 -0.71 -3.60 5.05
N ALA A 33 -1.31 -4.19 4.01
CA ALA A 33 -0.63 -5.19 3.20
C ALA A 33 0.46 -4.59 2.29
N SER A 34 0.33 -3.33 1.89
CA SER A 34 1.32 -2.64 1.06
C SER A 34 2.65 -2.39 1.77
N ASP A 35 2.68 -2.24 3.09
CA ASP A 35 3.98 -2.12 3.79
C ASP A 35 4.81 -3.40 3.67
N ALA A 36 4.16 -4.56 3.80
CA ALA A 36 4.83 -5.85 3.61
C ALA A 36 5.25 -6.09 2.15
N GLN A 37 4.41 -5.69 1.18
CA GLN A 37 4.78 -5.78 -0.24
C GLN A 37 5.91 -4.81 -0.62
N ALA A 38 5.90 -3.57 -0.12
CA ALA A 38 6.92 -2.58 -0.44
C ALA A 38 8.32 -3.06 -0.03
N ARG A 39 8.42 -3.71 1.13
CA ARG A 39 9.68 -4.33 1.61
C ARG A 39 10.10 -5.53 0.77
N PHE A 40 9.15 -6.34 0.31
CA PHE A 40 9.44 -7.46 -0.59
C PHE A 40 9.94 -6.97 -1.96
N ASP A 41 9.31 -5.93 -2.50
CA ASP A 41 9.74 -5.27 -3.74
C ASP A 41 11.12 -4.64 -3.60
N GLU A 42 11.43 -4.04 -2.45
CA GLU A 42 12.75 -3.50 -2.12
C GLU A 42 13.82 -4.60 -2.09
N ILE A 43 13.52 -5.77 -1.49
CA ILE A 43 14.41 -6.93 -1.51
C ILE A 43 14.59 -7.44 -2.95
N GLN A 44 13.53 -7.54 -3.74
CA GLN A 44 13.66 -7.96 -5.15
C GLN A 44 14.50 -6.98 -5.97
N MET A 45 14.30 -5.68 -5.77
CA MET A 45 15.10 -4.63 -6.41
C MET A 45 16.57 -4.80 -6.05
N LEU A 46 16.89 -4.95 -4.76
CA LEU A 46 18.28 -5.15 -4.31
C LEU A 46 18.87 -6.48 -4.82
N GLN A 47 18.08 -7.55 -4.88
CA GLN A 47 18.53 -8.83 -5.42
C GLN A 47 18.73 -8.83 -6.95
N SER A 48 18.08 -7.91 -7.67
CA SER A 48 18.27 -7.75 -9.11
C SER A 48 19.58 -7.01 -9.47
N LEU A 49 20.23 -6.36 -8.50
CA LEU A 49 21.48 -5.65 -8.70
C LEU A 49 22.67 -6.62 -8.84
N SER A 50 23.70 -6.15 -9.53
CA SER A 50 24.98 -6.85 -9.60
C SER A 50 25.76 -6.74 -8.28
N ASP A 51 26.63 -7.71 -7.99
CA ASP A 51 27.42 -7.71 -6.74
C ASP A 51 28.34 -6.48 -6.63
N ALA A 52 28.80 -5.93 -7.76
CA ALA A 52 29.57 -4.69 -7.78
C ALA A 52 28.73 -3.46 -7.37
N GLU A 53 27.44 -3.44 -7.71
CA GLU A 53 26.51 -2.38 -7.30
C GLU A 53 26.06 -2.53 -5.86
N LEU A 54 25.88 -3.76 -5.39
CA LEU A 54 25.65 -4.05 -3.98
C LEU A 54 26.85 -3.60 -3.14
N ALA A 55 28.08 -3.90 -3.57
CA ALA A 55 29.31 -3.47 -2.90
C ALA A 55 29.45 -1.94 -2.86
N LYS A 56 29.07 -1.22 -3.92
CA LYS A 56 29.03 0.26 -3.93
C LYS A 56 28.08 0.82 -2.86
N ARG A 57 27.04 0.06 -2.50
CA ARG A 57 26.07 0.41 -1.45
C ARG A 57 26.47 -0.14 -0.07
N GLY A 58 27.62 -0.81 0.04
CA GLY A 58 28.07 -1.45 1.27
C GLY A 58 27.27 -2.70 1.66
N LEU A 59 26.60 -3.33 0.69
CA LEU A 59 25.74 -4.49 0.91
C LEU A 59 26.36 -5.75 0.27
N THR A 60 26.19 -6.90 0.92
CA THR A 60 26.35 -8.22 0.29
C THR A 60 24.98 -8.89 0.14
N ARG A 61 24.84 -9.85 -0.79
CA ARG A 61 23.57 -10.56 -1.01
C ARG A 61 22.95 -11.13 0.27
N ASP A 62 23.79 -11.65 1.17
CA ASP A 62 23.36 -12.25 2.44
C ASP A 62 22.87 -11.23 3.47
N THR A 63 23.32 -9.97 3.34
CA THR A 63 22.91 -8.85 4.21
C THR A 63 21.70 -8.07 3.71
N ILE A 64 21.23 -8.28 2.48
CA ILE A 64 20.09 -7.53 1.90
C ILE A 64 18.87 -7.61 2.84
N VAL A 65 18.49 -8.81 3.26
CA VAL A 65 17.31 -9.01 4.13
C VAL A 65 17.51 -8.32 5.48
N ARG A 66 18.70 -8.47 6.09
CA ARG A 66 19.01 -7.80 7.37
C ARG A 66 19.02 -6.28 7.24
N HIS A 67 19.46 -5.73 6.11
CA HIS A 67 19.46 -4.30 5.85
C HIS A 67 18.04 -3.76 5.68
N VAL A 68 17.20 -4.43 4.90
CA VAL A 68 15.81 -4.00 4.64
C VAL A 68 14.95 -4.07 5.91
N TYR A 69 15.17 -5.06 6.77
CA TYR A 69 14.46 -5.19 8.05
C TYR A 69 15.20 -4.55 9.23
N ALA A 70 16.32 -3.85 9.01
CA ALA A 70 17.06 -3.21 10.09
C ALA A 70 16.24 -2.13 10.79
N ASP A 71 15.35 -1.44 10.08
CA ASP A 71 14.48 -0.41 10.68
C ASP A 71 13.49 -1.01 11.70
N MET A 72 13.05 -2.25 11.48
CA MET A 72 12.03 -2.92 12.28
C MET A 72 12.61 -3.66 13.50
N LEU A 73 13.91 -3.92 13.49
CA LEU A 73 14.66 -4.54 14.60
C LEU A 73 15.27 -3.50 15.55
N ALA A 74 15.29 -2.22 15.15
CA ALA A 74 15.85 -1.13 15.92
C ALA A 74 14.81 -0.40 16.81
N ASP A 75 13.52 -0.70 16.63
CA ASP A 75 12.37 -0.35 17.49
C ASP A 75 11.96 -1.56 18.36
#